data_AF-A0A5D9C3S6-F1
#
_entry.id   AF-A0A5D9C3S6-F1
#
_cell.length_a   1.000
_cell.length_b   1.000
_cell.length_c   1.000
_cell.angle_alpha   90.00
_cell.angle_beta   90.00
_cell.angle_gamma   90.00
#
_symmetry.space_group_name_H-M   'P 1'
#
loop_
_entity.id
_entity.type
_entity.pdbx_description
1 polymer ?
#
loop_
_entity_poly.entity_id
_entity_poly.type
_entity_poly.pdbx_seq_one_letter_code
_entity_poly.pdbx_strand_id
1 'polypeptide(L)'
;MNATQTLTSGDLQLVVSRIPRDVRKMMMEQPIFCGGGFIRETIAGNAVNDIDLFGGDKDLLKLSADYLASKREGAKVHTTDNAFTVLSVPRMPVQFITRWLFSEAEPLVRSFDFTVCQAAVWFDRRIHRWQSMIAGEFYPDLAARRLTYTSPVRDEEAGGSMLRVRKFLARGYNIQAFALAGVIARVALAAEVRGERNETNLTFAISRKLVEVDPLLLIDGFEPVNEHEVIDEEAAA
;
A
#
# COMPACT_ATOMS: atom_id res chain seq x y z
N MET A 1 14.14 12.10 -13.35
CA MET A 1 13.75 10.75 -12.90
C MET A 1 14.54 10.48 -11.62
N ASN A 2 13.88 10.10 -10.53
CA ASN A 2 14.60 9.73 -9.32
C ASN A 2 15.35 8.42 -9.58
N ALA A 3 16.63 8.36 -9.24
CA ALA A 3 17.41 7.13 -9.36
C ALA A 3 16.81 6.06 -8.44
N THR A 4 16.68 4.83 -8.94
CA THR A 4 16.38 3.66 -8.09
C THR A 4 17.67 3.10 -7.53
N GLN A 5 17.60 2.58 -6.32
CA GLN A 5 18.71 1.94 -5.61
C GLN A 5 18.24 0.59 -5.07
N THR A 6 19.13 -0.12 -4.39
CA THR A 6 18.80 -1.36 -3.68
C THR A 6 18.99 -1.14 -2.18
N LEU A 7 18.32 -1.94 -1.36
CA LEU A 7 18.60 -1.96 0.08
C LEU A 7 20.07 -2.34 0.32
N THR A 8 20.64 -1.88 1.44
CA THR A 8 21.94 -2.39 1.87
C THR A 8 21.84 -3.89 2.12
N SER A 9 22.95 -4.62 1.99
CA SER A 9 22.95 -6.07 2.24
C SER A 9 22.43 -6.43 3.64
N GLY A 10 22.73 -5.60 4.65
CA GLY A 10 22.25 -5.78 6.02
C GLY A 10 20.75 -5.59 6.13
N ASP A 11 20.21 -4.51 5.54
CA ASP A 11 18.78 -4.22 5.56
C ASP A 11 17.97 -5.24 4.77
N LEU A 12 18.47 -5.70 3.63
CA LEU A 12 17.84 -6.78 2.87
C LEU A 12 17.76 -8.07 3.70
N GLN A 13 18.84 -8.46 4.36
CA GLN A 13 18.84 -9.64 5.23
C GLN A 13 17.88 -9.46 6.42
N LEU A 14 17.88 -8.29 7.05
CA LEU A 14 16.97 -7.95 8.15
C LEU A 14 15.52 -8.10 7.70
N VAL A 15 15.13 -7.44 6.62
CA VAL A 15 13.77 -7.47 6.06
C VAL A 15 13.35 -8.91 5.73
N VAL A 16 14.17 -9.64 4.96
CA VAL A 16 13.87 -11.02 4.58
C VAL A 16 13.75 -11.93 5.81
N SER A 17 14.55 -11.72 6.85
CA SER A 17 14.49 -12.51 8.09
C SER A 17 13.18 -12.29 8.86
N ARG A 18 12.61 -11.09 8.78
CA ARG A 18 11.35 -10.71 9.44
C ARG A 18 10.10 -11.17 8.69
N ILE A 19 10.21 -11.48 7.40
CA ILE A 19 9.10 -12.09 6.65
C ILE A 19 8.80 -13.48 7.26
N PRO A 20 7.54 -13.79 7.63
CA PRO A 20 7.14 -15.10 8.12
C PRO A 20 7.59 -16.23 7.19
N ARG A 21 8.04 -17.36 7.77
CA ARG A 21 8.68 -18.45 7.00
C ARG A 21 7.78 -19.02 5.89
N ASP A 22 6.47 -19.09 6.14
CA ASP A 22 5.47 -19.55 5.18
C ASP A 22 5.29 -18.58 4.01
N VAL A 23 5.19 -17.28 4.30
CA VAL A 23 5.14 -16.21 3.29
C VAL A 23 6.43 -16.19 2.48
N ARG A 24 7.59 -16.27 3.13
CA ARG A 24 8.89 -16.29 2.47
C ARG A 24 9.02 -17.48 1.53
N LYS A 25 8.57 -18.68 1.94
CA LYS A 25 8.57 -19.87 1.08
C LYS A 25 7.68 -19.67 -0.14
N MET A 26 6.47 -19.16 0.05
CA MET A 26 5.55 -18.84 -1.06
C MET A 26 6.14 -17.82 -2.03
N MET A 27 6.77 -16.76 -1.53
CA MET A 27 7.47 -15.77 -2.38
C MET A 27 8.66 -16.35 -3.15
N MET A 28 9.29 -17.42 -2.67
CA MET A 28 10.36 -18.11 -3.41
C MET A 28 9.80 -18.97 -4.55
N GLU A 29 8.54 -19.41 -4.44
CA GLU A 29 7.87 -20.27 -5.41
C GLU A 29 7.11 -19.45 -6.47
N GLN A 30 6.59 -18.27 -6.10
CA GLN A 30 5.73 -17.42 -6.93
C GLN A 30 6.37 -16.07 -7.29
N PRO A 31 6.03 -15.45 -8.44
CA PRO A 31 6.52 -14.11 -8.79
C PRO A 31 5.74 -13.03 -8.02
N ILE A 32 5.97 -12.97 -6.70
CA ILE A 32 5.31 -12.05 -5.77
C ILE A 32 6.35 -11.13 -5.12
N PHE A 33 5.99 -9.86 -5.00
CA PHE A 33 6.78 -8.82 -4.34
C PHE A 33 6.18 -8.53 -2.97
N CYS A 34 7.03 -8.31 -1.96
CA CYS A 34 6.65 -7.64 -0.72
C CYS A 34 6.98 -6.16 -0.87
N GLY A 35 6.04 -5.26 -0.57
CA GLY A 35 6.22 -3.83 -0.80
C GLY A 35 5.90 -2.95 0.41
N GLY A 36 6.29 -1.68 0.32
CA GLY A 36 5.71 -0.61 1.11
C GLY A 36 6.00 -0.68 2.62
N GLY A 37 4.93 -0.63 3.41
CA GLY A 37 4.98 -0.39 4.86
C GLY A 37 5.80 -1.40 5.63
N PHE A 38 5.69 -2.68 5.30
CA PHE A 38 6.45 -3.75 5.95
C PHE A 38 7.96 -3.47 5.96
N ILE A 39 8.51 -3.07 4.80
CA ILE A 39 9.94 -2.83 4.62
C ILE A 39 10.38 -1.61 5.43
N ARG A 40 9.65 -0.50 5.29
CA ARG A 40 9.92 0.76 6.00
C ARG A 40 9.94 0.56 7.51
N GLU A 41 8.88 -0.03 8.06
CA GLU A 41 8.75 -0.21 9.52
C GLU A 41 9.81 -1.18 10.05
N THR A 42 10.16 -2.22 9.29
CA THR A 42 11.23 -3.15 9.65
C THR A 42 12.58 -2.45 9.77
N ILE A 43 12.95 -1.62 8.79
CA ILE A 43 14.23 -0.89 8.79
C ILE A 43 14.23 0.20 9.88
N ALA A 44 13.10 0.87 10.11
CA ALA A 44 12.97 1.87 11.15
C ALA A 44 12.93 1.29 12.58
N GLY A 45 12.82 -0.04 12.73
CA GLY A 45 12.72 -0.70 14.03
C GLY A 45 11.35 -0.52 14.70
N ASN A 46 10.31 -0.22 13.92
CA ASN A 46 8.94 -0.03 14.40
C ASN A 46 8.13 -1.32 14.35
N ALA A 47 6.97 -1.32 15.02
CA ALA A 47 6.01 -2.40 14.92
C ALA A 47 5.40 -2.46 13.50
N VAL A 48 5.31 -3.68 12.97
CA VAL A 48 4.70 -3.94 11.67
C VAL A 48 3.29 -4.49 11.87
N ASN A 49 2.32 -3.91 11.16
CA ASN A 49 0.91 -4.26 11.32
C ASN A 49 0.46 -5.35 10.35
N ASP A 50 1.04 -5.37 9.15
CA ASP A 50 0.62 -6.18 8.01
C ASP A 50 1.77 -6.35 7.00
N ILE A 51 1.56 -7.28 6.06
CA ILE A 51 2.45 -7.51 4.92
C ILE A 51 1.66 -7.31 3.62
N ASP A 52 2.06 -6.32 2.84
CA ASP A 52 1.49 -6.08 1.50
C ASP A 52 2.28 -6.86 0.44
N LEU A 53 1.57 -7.74 -0.25
CA LEU A 53 2.07 -8.58 -1.33
C LEU A 53 1.44 -8.17 -2.66
N PHE A 54 2.26 -8.12 -3.70
CA PHE A 54 1.90 -7.69 -5.05
C PHE A 54 2.33 -8.73 -6.07
N GLY A 55 1.63 -8.80 -7.21
CA GLY A 55 1.95 -9.71 -8.30
C GLY A 55 1.35 -9.25 -9.62
N GLY A 56 1.71 -9.91 -10.71
CA GLY A 56 1.29 -9.54 -12.06
C GLY A 56 -0.08 -10.04 -12.48
N ASP A 57 -0.74 -10.85 -11.63
CA ASP A 57 -1.96 -11.56 -11.99
C ASP A 57 -2.88 -11.76 -10.77
N LYS A 58 -4.18 -11.50 -10.92
CA LYS A 58 -5.16 -11.57 -9.83
C LYS A 58 -5.44 -13.01 -9.39
N ASP A 59 -5.47 -13.95 -10.33
CA ASP A 59 -5.73 -15.36 -10.03
C ASP A 59 -4.55 -15.99 -9.27
N LEU A 60 -3.32 -15.66 -9.66
CA LEU A 60 -2.10 -15.99 -8.92
C LEU A 60 -2.17 -15.50 -7.48
N LEU A 61 -2.56 -14.25 -7.28
CA LEU A 61 -2.69 -13.65 -5.95
C LEU A 61 -3.77 -14.34 -5.12
N LYS A 62 -4.92 -14.69 -5.73
CA LYS A 62 -5.98 -15.46 -5.07
C LYS A 62 -5.52 -16.85 -4.66
N LEU A 63 -4.91 -17.59 -5.57
CA LEU A 63 -4.36 -18.92 -5.30
C LEU A 63 -3.31 -18.90 -4.20
N SER A 64 -2.48 -17.85 -4.18
CA SER A 64 -1.46 -17.66 -3.15
C SER A 64 -2.07 -17.35 -1.77
N ALA A 65 -3.13 -16.54 -1.72
CA ALA A 65 -3.87 -16.25 -0.50
C ALA A 65 -4.55 -17.52 0.05
N ASP A 66 -5.23 -18.29 -0.80
CA ASP A 66 -5.89 -19.54 -0.42
C ASP A 66 -4.89 -20.59 0.05
N TYR A 67 -3.76 -20.71 -0.66
CA TYR A 67 -2.67 -21.59 -0.25
C TYR A 67 -2.14 -21.19 1.13
N LEU A 68 -1.85 -19.91 1.37
CA LEU A 68 -1.36 -19.44 2.66
C LEU A 68 -2.37 -19.69 3.78
N ALA A 69 -3.66 -19.43 3.54
CA ALA A 69 -4.73 -19.72 4.49
C ALA A 69 -4.82 -21.21 4.81
N SER A 70 -4.69 -22.10 3.81
CA SER A 70 -4.69 -23.55 4.02
C SER A 70 -3.54 -24.06 4.90
N LYS A 71 -2.44 -23.29 5.02
CA LYS A 71 -1.27 -23.61 5.85
C LYS A 71 -1.35 -23.05 7.26
N ARG A 72 -2.34 -22.20 7.56
CA ARG A 72 -2.50 -21.53 8.85
C ARG A 72 -3.80 -21.99 9.49
N GLU A 73 -3.69 -22.70 10.60
CA GLU A 73 -4.85 -23.13 11.37
C GLU A 73 -5.73 -21.94 11.77
N GLY A 74 -7.04 -22.06 11.58
CA GLY A 74 -8.01 -21.00 11.89
C GLY A 74 -7.96 -19.77 10.98
N ALA A 75 -7.18 -19.80 9.89
CA ALA A 75 -7.09 -18.67 8.99
C ALA A 75 -8.37 -18.43 8.19
N LYS A 76 -8.69 -17.15 7.96
CA LYS A 76 -9.79 -16.70 7.10
C LYS A 76 -9.25 -15.82 6.00
N VAL A 77 -9.78 -15.97 4.79
CA VAL A 77 -9.53 -15.06 3.67
C VAL A 77 -10.69 -14.08 3.61
N HIS A 78 -10.40 -12.81 3.84
CA HIS A 78 -11.33 -11.71 3.61
C HIS A 78 -11.06 -11.09 2.24
N THR A 79 -12.10 -10.90 1.43
CA THR A 79 -11.97 -10.43 0.05
C THR A 79 -12.65 -9.08 -0.09
N THR A 80 -11.93 -8.13 -0.69
CA THR A 80 -12.49 -6.86 -1.17
C THR A 80 -12.15 -6.68 -2.65
N ASP A 81 -12.65 -5.62 -3.27
CA ASP A 81 -12.26 -5.29 -4.66
C ASP A 81 -10.75 -5.03 -4.82
N ASN A 82 -10.11 -4.63 -3.72
CA ASN A 82 -8.73 -4.15 -3.74
C ASN A 82 -7.71 -5.18 -3.26
N ALA A 83 -8.10 -6.18 -2.48
CA ALA A 83 -7.19 -7.17 -1.94
C ALA A 83 -7.86 -8.46 -1.46
N PHE A 84 -7.05 -9.53 -1.37
CA PHE A 84 -7.34 -10.70 -0.55
C PHE A 84 -6.50 -10.64 0.73
N THR A 85 -7.13 -10.66 1.90
CA THR A 85 -6.46 -10.55 3.20
C THR A 85 -6.55 -11.86 3.96
N VAL A 86 -5.41 -12.47 4.28
CA VAL A 86 -5.31 -13.66 5.11
C VAL A 86 -5.14 -13.26 6.57
N LEU A 87 -6.16 -13.55 7.37
CA LEU A 87 -6.22 -13.27 8.81
C LEU A 87 -6.03 -14.57 9.58
N SER A 88 -5.09 -14.60 10.51
CA SER A 88 -4.74 -15.82 11.24
C SER A 88 -4.14 -15.49 12.61
N VAL A 89 -4.97 -15.14 13.59
CA VAL A 89 -4.51 -14.78 14.96
C VAL A 89 -3.71 -15.95 15.56
N PRO A 90 -2.54 -15.71 16.20
CA PRO A 90 -1.92 -14.42 16.53
C PRO A 90 -0.92 -13.89 15.47
N ARG A 91 -0.91 -14.44 14.27
CA ARG A 91 0.00 -14.01 13.19
C ARG A 91 -0.49 -12.72 12.54
N MET A 92 0.47 -11.90 12.14
CA MET A 92 0.28 -10.69 11.34
C MET A 92 -0.53 -10.98 10.06
N PRO A 93 -1.53 -10.13 9.74
CA PRO A 93 -2.25 -10.15 8.47
C PRO A 93 -1.33 -10.10 7.26
N VAL A 94 -1.71 -10.80 6.20
CA VAL A 94 -1.03 -10.76 4.90
C VAL A 94 -2.04 -10.35 3.84
N GLN A 95 -1.80 -9.24 3.18
CA GLN A 95 -2.67 -8.67 2.15
C GLN A 95 -2.07 -8.92 0.77
N PHE A 96 -2.85 -9.49 -0.13
CA PHE A 96 -2.52 -9.67 -1.53
C PHE A 96 -3.27 -8.60 -2.31
N ILE A 97 -2.58 -7.51 -2.66
CA ILE A 97 -3.16 -6.34 -3.29
C ILE A 97 -3.47 -6.63 -4.76
N THR A 98 -4.74 -6.56 -5.14
CA THR A 98 -5.23 -6.86 -6.50
C THR A 98 -5.63 -5.63 -7.29
N ARG A 99 -5.73 -4.47 -6.62
CA ARG A 99 -6.12 -3.22 -7.27
C ARG A 99 -5.14 -2.80 -8.36
N TRP A 100 -3.84 -3.00 -8.10
CA TRP A 100 -2.77 -2.72 -9.05
C TRP A 100 -1.92 -3.98 -9.21
N LEU A 101 -1.67 -4.36 -10.45
CA LEU A 101 -0.90 -5.56 -10.79
C LEU A 101 0.45 -5.15 -11.38
N PHE A 102 1.50 -5.84 -10.94
CA PHE A 102 2.87 -5.54 -11.32
C PHE A 102 3.63 -6.82 -11.64
N SER A 103 4.15 -6.91 -12.86
CA SER A 103 5.02 -8.03 -13.27
C SER A 103 6.49 -7.77 -12.96
N GLU A 104 6.86 -6.52 -12.65
CA GLU A 104 8.22 -6.07 -12.40
C GLU A 104 8.27 -5.16 -11.17
N ALA A 105 9.40 -5.14 -10.46
CA ALA A 105 9.55 -4.39 -9.21
C ALA A 105 9.55 -2.86 -9.43
N GLU A 106 10.09 -2.37 -10.55
CA GLU A 106 10.22 -0.93 -10.79
C GLU A 106 8.86 -0.21 -10.91
N PRO A 107 7.89 -0.69 -11.71
CA PRO A 107 6.53 -0.16 -11.72
C PRO A 107 5.87 -0.14 -10.33
N LEU A 108 6.05 -1.21 -9.54
CA LEU A 108 5.54 -1.28 -8.16
C LEU A 108 6.17 -0.21 -7.27
N VAL A 109 7.49 -0.09 -7.25
CA VAL A 109 8.18 0.90 -6.42
C VAL A 109 7.77 2.32 -6.82
N ARG A 110 7.59 2.57 -8.11
CA ARG A 110 7.16 3.89 -8.62
C ARG A 110 5.68 4.19 -8.36
N SER A 111 4.85 3.21 -8.04
CA SER A 111 3.41 3.45 -7.82
C SER A 111 3.12 4.10 -6.48
N PHE A 112 4.00 3.94 -5.47
CA PHE A 112 3.78 4.50 -4.14
C PHE A 112 3.85 6.03 -4.10
N ASP A 113 3.10 6.58 -3.15
CA ASP A 113 2.83 8.01 -2.98
C ASP A 113 3.96 8.81 -2.34
N PHE A 114 4.68 8.19 -1.41
CA PHE A 114 5.81 8.77 -0.71
C PHE A 114 7.06 7.95 -0.92
N THR A 115 8.20 8.63 -1.09
CA THR A 115 9.54 8.02 -1.22
C THR A 115 9.86 7.02 -0.11
N VAL A 116 9.43 7.27 1.13
CA VAL A 116 9.58 6.35 2.28
C VAL A 116 8.74 5.07 2.18
N CYS A 117 7.79 5.03 1.25
CA CYS A 117 7.02 3.84 0.89
C CYS A 117 7.54 3.17 -0.38
N GLN A 118 8.41 3.82 -1.16
CA GLN A 118 8.97 3.31 -2.41
C GLN A 118 10.04 2.25 -2.14
N ALA A 119 9.61 1.06 -1.74
CA ALA A 119 10.45 -0.10 -1.50
C ALA A 119 9.75 -1.40 -1.88
N ALA A 120 10.51 -2.33 -2.46
CA ALA A 120 10.07 -3.69 -2.77
C ALA A 120 11.19 -4.70 -2.52
N VAL A 121 10.82 -5.91 -2.08
CA VAL A 121 11.68 -7.08 -1.94
C VAL A 121 11.02 -8.28 -2.61
N TRP A 122 11.81 -9.05 -3.37
CA TRP A 122 11.33 -10.27 -4.03
C TRP A 122 12.44 -11.31 -4.12
N PHE A 123 12.06 -12.55 -4.38
CA PHE A 123 13.02 -13.61 -4.69
C PHE A 123 13.16 -13.72 -6.22
N ASP A 124 14.34 -13.42 -6.74
CA ASP A 124 14.63 -13.64 -8.15
C ASP A 124 14.97 -15.13 -8.38
N ARG A 125 14.02 -15.84 -8.98
CA ARG A 125 14.12 -17.27 -9.29
C ARG A 125 15.14 -17.59 -10.39
N ARG A 126 15.55 -16.62 -11.21
CA ARG A 126 16.54 -16.81 -12.29
C ARG A 126 17.96 -16.91 -11.73
N ILE A 127 18.26 -16.09 -10.72
CA ILE A 127 19.57 -16.05 -10.05
C ILE A 127 19.57 -16.68 -8.65
N HIS A 128 18.42 -17.21 -8.22
CA HIS A 128 18.18 -17.81 -6.90
C HIS A 128 18.62 -16.94 -5.72
N ARG A 129 18.28 -15.65 -5.75
CA ARG A 129 18.66 -14.68 -4.70
C ARG A 129 17.53 -13.71 -4.40
N TRP A 130 17.49 -13.26 -3.15
CA TRP A 130 16.68 -12.11 -2.77
C TRP A 130 17.21 -10.85 -3.45
N GLN A 131 16.30 -10.04 -3.95
CA GLN A 131 16.55 -8.75 -4.57
C GLN A 131 15.67 -7.70 -3.90
N SER A 132 16.06 -6.44 -4.07
CA SER A 132 15.27 -5.31 -3.60
C SER A 132 15.38 -4.13 -4.53
N MET A 133 14.44 -3.22 -4.43
CA MET A 133 14.48 -1.94 -5.10
C MET A 133 13.87 -0.89 -4.17
N ILE A 134 14.51 0.26 -4.10
CA ILE A 134 14.06 1.44 -3.35
C ILE A 134 14.21 2.71 -4.18
N ALA A 135 13.49 3.76 -3.83
CA ALA A 135 13.79 5.09 -4.35
C ALA A 135 15.13 5.61 -3.79
N GLY A 136 15.82 6.47 -4.55
CA GLY A 136 17.09 7.06 -4.13
C GLY A 136 16.99 7.89 -2.84
N GLU A 137 15.84 8.52 -2.60
CA GLU A 137 15.58 9.29 -1.37
C GLU A 137 15.02 8.45 -0.21
N PHE A 138 14.83 7.13 -0.40
CA PHE A 138 14.23 6.26 0.62
C PHE A 138 14.94 6.35 1.97
N TYR A 139 16.26 6.15 2.03
CA TYR A 139 17.02 6.22 3.29
C TYR A 139 17.08 7.65 3.86
N PRO A 140 17.45 8.70 3.09
CA PRO A 140 17.45 10.06 3.60
C PRO A 140 16.10 10.49 4.17
N ASP A 141 15.01 10.19 3.47
CA ASP A 141 13.66 10.55 3.90
C ASP A 141 13.21 9.72 5.12
N LEU A 142 13.56 8.44 5.17
CA LEU A 142 13.27 7.58 6.32
C LEU A 142 14.00 8.07 7.58
N ALA A 143 15.29 8.38 7.46
CA ALA A 143 16.11 8.87 8.56
C ALA A 143 15.62 10.24 9.08
N ALA A 144 15.20 11.13 8.16
CA ALA A 144 14.68 12.46 8.50
C ALA A 144 13.18 12.44 8.90
N ARG A 145 12.53 11.27 8.89
CA ARG A 145 11.07 11.10 8.99
C ARG A 145 10.32 12.09 8.10
N ARG A 146 10.75 12.22 6.85
CA ARG A 146 10.23 13.19 5.88
C ARG A 146 9.32 12.50 4.87
N LEU A 147 8.18 13.11 4.58
CA LEU A 147 7.29 12.70 3.50
C LEU A 147 7.61 13.53 2.26
N THR A 148 8.20 12.88 1.25
CA THR A 148 8.38 13.46 -0.07
C THR A 148 7.35 12.84 -1.01
N TYR A 149 6.40 13.65 -1.48
CA TYR A 149 5.32 13.19 -2.37
C TYR A 149 5.84 12.99 -3.80
N THR A 150 5.48 11.87 -4.45
CA THR A 150 6.07 11.41 -5.72
C THR A 150 5.38 11.98 -6.98
N SER A 151 4.64 13.08 -6.84
CA SER A 151 3.98 13.75 -7.97
C SER A 151 4.95 14.11 -9.10
N PRO A 152 4.58 13.92 -10.38
CA PRO A 152 3.29 13.41 -10.88
C PRO A 152 3.25 11.89 -11.11
N VAL A 153 4.32 11.14 -10.82
CA VAL A 153 4.43 9.72 -11.18
C VAL A 153 4.06 8.84 -9.99
N ARG A 154 2.79 8.41 -9.95
CA ARG A 154 2.22 7.48 -8.95
C ARG A 154 0.95 6.82 -9.47
N ASP A 155 0.57 5.69 -8.88
CA ASP A 155 -0.69 5.01 -9.17
C ASP A 155 -1.41 4.74 -7.83
N GLU A 156 -2.18 5.74 -7.40
CA GLU A 156 -2.82 5.80 -6.08
C GLU A 156 -4.23 6.38 -6.19
N GLU A 157 -5.10 6.04 -5.23
CA GLU A 157 -6.33 6.78 -5.01
C GLU A 157 -6.05 8.21 -4.57
N ALA A 158 -6.67 9.17 -5.25
CA ALA A 158 -6.36 10.58 -5.07
C ALA A 158 -6.53 11.06 -3.61
N GLY A 159 -7.51 10.55 -2.86
CA GLY A 159 -7.68 10.87 -1.45
C GLY A 159 -6.90 9.98 -0.48
N GLY A 160 -6.47 8.79 -0.92
CA GLY A 160 -5.73 7.85 -0.07
C GLY A 160 -4.42 8.46 0.46
N SER A 161 -3.71 9.22 -0.38
CA SER A 161 -2.47 9.89 0.02
C SER A 161 -2.69 10.97 1.07
N MET A 162 -3.81 11.70 1.04
CA MET A 162 -4.12 12.70 2.07
C MET A 162 -4.39 12.05 3.43
N LEU A 163 -5.08 10.90 3.44
CA LEU A 163 -5.29 10.12 4.66
C LEU A 163 -3.98 9.50 5.17
N ARG A 164 -3.10 9.07 4.26
CA ARG A 164 -1.75 8.62 4.62
C ARG A 164 -0.89 9.77 5.19
N VAL A 165 -1.00 11.01 4.68
CA VAL A 165 -0.36 12.18 5.32
C VAL A 165 -0.78 12.27 6.79
N ARG A 166 -2.10 12.25 7.09
CA ARG A 166 -2.61 12.29 8.48
C ARG A 166 -1.99 11.17 9.32
N LYS A 167 -1.97 9.94 8.82
CA LYS A 167 -1.40 8.75 9.50
C LYS A 167 0.09 8.89 9.78
N PHE A 168 0.86 9.41 8.82
CA PHE A 168 2.30 9.60 8.97
C PHE A 168 2.64 10.76 9.91
N LEU A 169 1.91 11.87 9.86
CA LEU A 169 2.08 12.98 10.79
C LEU A 169 1.85 12.52 12.24
N ALA A 170 0.83 11.70 12.48
CA ALA A 170 0.58 11.08 13.79
C ALA A 170 1.72 10.15 14.26
N ARG A 171 2.50 9.60 13.33
CA ARG A 171 3.72 8.79 13.60
C ARG A 171 4.99 9.62 13.74
N GLY A 172 4.88 10.95 13.76
CA GLY A 172 6.01 11.86 13.92
C GLY A 172 6.81 12.12 12.64
N TYR A 173 6.22 11.87 11.47
CA TYR A 173 6.79 12.36 10.21
C TYR A 173 6.47 13.85 10.02
N ASN A 174 7.25 14.50 9.15
CA ASN A 174 7.01 15.85 8.68
C ASN A 174 6.81 15.86 7.16
N ILE A 175 6.09 16.85 6.66
CA ILE A 175 5.89 17.08 5.23
C ILE A 175 6.15 18.55 4.92
N GLN A 176 6.91 18.81 3.86
CA GLN A 176 7.14 20.20 3.41
C GLN A 176 5.89 20.76 2.74
N ALA A 177 5.66 22.07 2.87
CA ALA A 177 4.48 22.75 2.32
C ALA A 177 4.26 22.46 0.82
N PHE A 178 5.34 22.37 0.04
CA PHE A 178 5.24 22.06 -1.39
C PHE A 178 4.77 20.62 -1.66
N ALA A 179 5.29 19.64 -0.92
CA ALA A 179 4.84 18.25 -1.05
C ALA A 179 3.37 18.10 -0.61
N LEU A 180 2.98 18.76 0.48
CA LEU A 180 1.58 18.81 0.93
C LEU A 180 0.67 19.46 -0.10
N ALA A 181 1.09 20.57 -0.71
CA ALA A 181 0.34 21.21 -1.79
C ALA A 181 0.16 20.27 -3.00
N GLY A 182 1.15 19.43 -3.31
CA GLY A 182 1.02 18.39 -4.33
C GLY A 182 -0.08 17.37 -4.03
N VAL A 183 -0.19 16.94 -2.76
CA VAL A 183 -1.27 16.05 -2.30
C VAL A 183 -2.62 16.74 -2.40
N ILE A 184 -2.73 17.97 -1.89
CA ILE A 184 -3.97 18.78 -1.95
C ILE A 184 -4.42 18.98 -3.40
N ALA A 185 -3.49 19.34 -4.29
CA ALA A 185 -3.78 19.53 -5.71
C ALA A 185 -4.31 18.24 -6.36
N ARG A 186 -3.78 17.07 -5.98
CA ARG A 186 -4.29 15.77 -6.48
C ARG A 186 -5.73 15.52 -6.04
N VAL A 187 -6.04 15.78 -4.76
CA VAL A 187 -7.40 15.62 -4.22
C VAL A 187 -8.37 16.59 -4.92
N ALA A 188 -7.99 17.87 -5.04
CA ALA A 188 -8.82 18.90 -5.69
C ALA A 188 -9.11 18.56 -7.16
N LEU A 189 -8.11 18.06 -7.90
CA LEU A 189 -8.30 17.61 -9.28
C LEU A 189 -9.25 16.41 -9.37
N ALA A 190 -9.15 15.46 -8.46
CA ALA A 190 -10.03 14.28 -8.45
C ALA A 190 -11.46 14.60 -8.00
N ALA A 191 -11.63 15.63 -7.18
CA ALA A 191 -12.93 16.16 -6.75
C ALA A 191 -13.58 17.09 -7.79
N GLU A 192 -12.94 17.29 -8.95
CA GLU A 192 -13.45 18.15 -10.04
C GLU A 192 -13.80 19.57 -9.58
N VAL A 193 -13.03 20.09 -8.63
CA VAL A 193 -13.16 21.45 -8.07
C VAL A 193 -12.79 22.48 -9.15
N ARG A 194 -13.72 22.77 -10.08
CA ARG A 194 -13.53 23.76 -11.14
C ARG A 194 -14.59 24.85 -11.01
N GLY A 195 -14.15 26.09 -10.83
CA GLY A 195 -15.03 27.27 -10.83
C GLY A 195 -15.92 27.43 -9.59
N GLU A 196 -16.04 26.41 -8.73
CA GLU A 196 -16.74 26.50 -7.46
C GLU A 196 -15.96 27.38 -6.46
N ARG A 197 -16.67 28.33 -5.83
CA ARG A 197 -16.13 29.30 -4.87
C ARG A 197 -16.77 29.16 -3.48
N ASN A 198 -17.83 28.36 -3.36
CA ASN A 198 -18.47 28.06 -2.10
C ASN A 198 -17.69 26.97 -1.35
N GLU A 199 -17.07 27.36 -0.23
CA GLU A 199 -16.24 26.48 0.60
C GLU A 199 -17.00 25.25 1.13
N THR A 200 -18.31 25.35 1.39
CA THR A 200 -19.12 24.21 1.85
C THR A 200 -19.25 23.16 0.75
N ASN A 201 -19.55 23.58 -0.49
CA ASN A 201 -19.65 22.68 -1.63
C ASN A 201 -18.29 22.02 -1.94
N LEU A 202 -17.21 22.80 -1.86
CA LEU A 202 -15.85 22.29 -2.04
C LEU A 202 -15.49 21.24 -0.99
N THR A 203 -15.82 21.51 0.28
CA THR A 203 -15.60 20.57 1.39
C THR A 203 -16.34 19.26 1.13
N PHE A 204 -17.59 19.33 0.70
CA PHE A 204 -18.38 18.14 0.39
C PHE A 204 -17.78 17.35 -0.79
N ALA A 205 -17.43 18.02 -1.89
CA ALA A 205 -16.80 17.39 -3.05
C ALA A 205 -15.46 16.71 -2.71
N ILE A 206 -14.62 17.38 -1.92
CA ILE A 206 -13.33 16.86 -1.44
C ILE A 206 -13.54 15.68 -0.49
N SER A 207 -14.47 15.78 0.45
CA SER A 207 -14.73 14.73 1.46
C SER A 207 -15.09 13.39 0.81
N ARG A 208 -15.86 13.40 -0.28
CA ARG A 208 -16.21 12.21 -1.08
C ARG A 208 -15.01 11.52 -1.71
N LYS A 209 -13.86 12.18 -1.81
CA LYS A 209 -12.61 11.58 -2.27
C LYS A 209 -11.73 11.09 -1.13
N LEU A 210 -11.92 11.59 0.09
CA LEU A 210 -11.16 11.20 1.29
C LEU A 210 -11.73 9.92 1.91
N VAL A 211 -11.72 8.82 1.16
CA VAL A 211 -12.17 7.51 1.62
C VAL A 211 -10.96 6.67 2.06
N GLU A 212 -11.02 6.11 3.26
CA GLU A 212 -10.00 5.18 3.76
C GLU A 212 -10.37 3.77 3.31
N VAL A 213 -9.58 3.21 2.39
CA VAL A 213 -9.70 1.79 2.01
C VAL A 213 -8.66 1.01 2.82
N ASP A 214 -8.90 0.80 4.11
CA ASP A 214 -8.11 -0.11 4.93
C ASP A 214 -8.89 -1.43 5.11
N PRO A 215 -8.44 -2.54 4.48
CA PRO A 215 -9.09 -3.84 4.61
C PRO A 215 -9.13 -4.37 6.05
N LEU A 216 -8.31 -3.83 6.95
CA LEU A 216 -8.28 -4.23 8.36
C LEU A 216 -9.31 -3.51 9.23
N LEU A 217 -9.80 -2.34 8.82
CA LEU A 217 -10.87 -1.62 9.54
C LEU A 217 -12.24 -2.32 9.41
N LEU A 218 -12.43 -3.10 8.36
CA LEU A 218 -13.66 -3.86 8.05
C LEU A 218 -13.92 -5.07 8.98
N ILE A 219 -12.94 -5.47 9.78
CA ILE A 219 -12.95 -6.77 10.46
C ILE A 219 -13.66 -6.71 11.84
N ASP A 220 -13.95 -5.52 12.37
CA ASP A 220 -14.65 -5.31 13.65
C ASP A 220 -16.19 -5.19 13.52
N GLY A 221 -16.78 -5.83 12.51
CA GLY A 221 -18.25 -5.93 12.37
C GLY A 221 -18.96 -4.62 12.00
N PHE A 222 -18.21 -3.58 11.68
CA PHE A 222 -18.69 -2.41 10.96
C PHE A 222 -18.20 -2.52 9.52
N GLU A 223 -19.10 -2.92 8.62
CA GLU A 223 -18.95 -2.50 7.23
C GLU A 223 -18.98 -0.96 7.25
N PRO A 224 -17.97 -0.24 6.74
CA PRO A 224 -18.22 1.12 6.31
C PRO A 224 -19.33 1.00 5.27
N VAL A 225 -20.53 1.39 5.66
CA VAL A 225 -21.60 1.66 4.70
C VAL A 225 -20.94 2.55 3.66
N ASN A 226 -20.94 2.11 2.41
CA ASN A 226 -20.63 3.00 1.32
C ASN A 226 -21.79 4.01 1.28
N GLU A 227 -21.76 5.04 2.14
CA GLU A 227 -22.82 6.05 2.29
C GLU A 227 -23.05 6.85 1.00
N HIS A 228 -22.30 6.55 -0.06
CA HIS A 228 -22.33 7.18 -1.36
C HIS A 228 -22.42 6.20 -2.54
N GLU A 229 -22.73 4.93 -2.29
CA GLU A 229 -23.29 4.10 -3.36
C GLU A 229 -24.66 4.69 -3.71
N VAL A 230 -24.74 5.34 -4.87
CA VAL A 230 -26.03 5.72 -5.44
C VAL A 230 -26.73 4.41 -5.72
N ILE A 231 -27.76 4.11 -4.94
CA ILE A 231 -28.74 3.09 -5.31
C ILE A 231 -29.33 3.60 -6.62
N ASP A 232 -29.02 2.96 -7.75
CA ASP A 232 -29.76 3.17 -8.98
C ASP A 232 -31.19 2.69 -8.72
N GLU A 233 -32.09 3.63 -8.40
CA GLU A 233 -33.53 3.38 -8.23
C GLU A 233 -34.25 3.06 -9.56
N GLU A 234 -33.53 2.64 -10.62
CA GLU A 234 -34.11 2.24 -11.91
C GLU A 234 -34.08 0.72 -12.18
N ALA A 235 -33.98 -0.11 -11.13
CA ALA A 235 -34.18 -1.56 -11.25
C ALA A 235 -35.38 -2.10 -10.43
N ALA A 236 -36.35 -1.23 -10.12
CA ALA A 236 -37.63 -1.61 -9.52
C ALA A 236 -38.80 -0.92 -10.24
N ALA A 237 -39.06 -1.33 -11.48
CA ALA A 237 -40.33 -1.11 -12.17
C ALA A 237 -40.69 -2.37 -12.97
#